data_AF-A0AAV9XMK9-F1
#
_entry.id   AF-A0AAV9XMK9-F1
#
_cell.length_a   1.000
_cell.length_b   1.000
_cell.length_c   1.000
_cell.angle_alpha   90.00
_cell.angle_beta   90.00
_cell.angle_gamma   90.00
#
_symmetry.space_group_name_H-M   'P 1'
#
loop_
_entity.id
_entity.type
_entity.pdbx_description
1 polymer ?
#
loop_
_entity_poly.entity_id
_entity_poly.type
_entity_poly.pdbx_seq_one_letter_code
_entity_poly.pdbx_strand_id
1 'polypeptide(L)'
;MNQFHTPMTACKCAQYKKMIGYKLVLSADVSFVLLTKVFMETRVANRLANGEIKDIPHEGDTHPLPVNNGPNTLHGGISGWDKKHWQGPVKTYLGDGSESLLYSYHSPHLDEQFPGALDVTVRYTIKDEKQDGTDVSVLVIEYTAQLSEDSPEGWAVVSMTNHSYFHIGDKTTIEGTQVTITNNTNIETNEVDIPTGKFKQFPGIESGKPFDLGPEEPDIDHGFALTTDVANVPLDTRSLEESTCIKFYHPSTGINLVVSSTEPAFQL
;
A
#
# COMPACT_ATOMS: atom_id res chain seq x y z
N MET A 1 -7.71 7.20 -36.79
CA MET A 1 -8.48 7.48 -35.55
C MET A 1 -9.13 6.18 -35.13
N ASN A 2 -8.48 5.42 -34.25
CA ASN A 2 -9.08 4.30 -33.51
C ASN A 2 -8.44 4.37 -32.12
N GLN A 3 -9.19 4.91 -31.16
CA GLN A 3 -8.80 4.96 -29.76
C GLN A 3 -8.94 3.56 -29.18
N PHE A 4 -7.82 2.91 -28.91
CA PHE A 4 -7.79 1.74 -28.05
C PHE A 4 -7.93 2.25 -26.61
N HIS A 5 -9.14 2.15 -26.05
CA HIS A 5 -9.37 2.22 -24.62
C HIS A 5 -8.90 0.89 -24.01
N THR A 6 -7.71 0.88 -23.43
CA THR A 6 -7.34 -0.13 -22.43
C THR A 6 -7.63 0.47 -21.06
N PRO A 7 -8.72 0.05 -20.38
CA PRO A 7 -8.98 0.48 -19.03
C PRO A 7 -7.86 -0.08 -18.16
N MET A 8 -7.16 0.80 -17.44
CA MET A 8 -6.56 0.36 -16.18
C MET A 8 -7.68 -0.26 -15.38
N THR A 9 -7.47 -1.51 -15.01
CA THR A 9 -8.43 -2.33 -14.31
C THR A 9 -9.09 -1.50 -13.22
N ALA A 10 -10.38 -1.22 -13.46
CA ALA A 10 -11.29 -0.68 -12.50
C ALA A 10 -11.02 -1.32 -11.14
N CYS A 11 -11.05 -0.52 -10.08
CA CYS A 11 -11.33 -1.05 -8.76
C CYS A 11 -12.59 -1.90 -8.92
N LYS A 12 -12.46 -3.24 -8.87
CA LYS A 12 -13.58 -4.13 -9.16
C LYS A 12 -14.68 -3.79 -8.17
N CYS A 13 -15.74 -3.15 -8.64
CA CYS A 13 -16.96 -3.00 -7.88
C CYS A 13 -17.55 -4.40 -7.69
N ALA A 14 -17.17 -5.05 -6.60
CA ALA A 14 -17.72 -6.32 -6.22
C ALA A 14 -19.09 -6.05 -5.58
N GLN A 15 -20.15 -6.49 -6.26
CA GLN A 15 -21.27 -7.05 -5.52
C GLN A 15 -20.71 -8.24 -4.70
N TYR A 16 -21.29 -8.47 -3.52
CA TYR A 16 -21.00 -9.56 -2.57
C TYR A 16 -20.00 -9.23 -1.45
N LYS A 17 -20.47 -9.54 -0.22
CA LYS A 17 -19.77 -9.62 1.07
C LYS A 17 -18.42 -10.36 0.99
N LYS A 18 -17.38 -9.73 0.44
CA LYS A 18 -16.02 -10.27 0.42
C LYS A 18 -15.12 -9.33 1.19
N MET A 19 -14.40 -9.89 2.17
CA MET A 19 -13.28 -9.21 2.80
C MET A 19 -12.24 -8.88 1.73
N ILE A 20 -11.71 -7.67 1.78
CA ILE A 20 -10.51 -7.25 1.10
C ILE A 20 -9.42 -7.26 2.15
N GLY A 21 -8.28 -7.87 1.87
CA GLY A 21 -7.18 -7.86 2.82
C GLY A 21 -5.86 -8.17 2.15
N TYR A 22 -4.78 -7.71 2.76
CA TYR A 22 -3.43 -7.95 2.29
C TYR A 22 -2.43 -7.89 3.45
N LYS A 23 -1.23 -8.41 3.21
CA LYS A 23 -0.16 -8.51 4.21
C LYS A 23 1.06 -7.73 3.74
N LEU A 24 1.50 -6.75 4.53
CA LEU A 24 2.81 -6.12 4.42
C LEU A 24 3.73 -6.74 5.47
N VAL A 25 4.91 -7.18 5.06
CA VAL A 25 5.91 -7.78 5.95
C VAL A 25 7.18 -6.96 5.86
N LEU A 26 7.54 -6.37 7.01
CA LEU A 26 8.77 -5.63 7.20
C LEU A 26 9.69 -6.52 8.05
N SER A 27 10.83 -6.91 7.53
CA SER A 27 11.82 -7.67 8.29
C SER A 27 13.12 -6.89 8.40
N ALA A 28 13.69 -6.85 9.59
CA ALA A 28 14.97 -6.19 9.83
C ALA A 28 15.89 -7.03 10.73
N ASP A 29 17.19 -6.99 10.45
CA ASP A 29 18.23 -7.75 11.18
C ASP A 29 18.57 -7.12 12.56
N VAL A 30 17.89 -6.03 12.92
CA VAL A 30 17.96 -5.41 14.25
C VAL A 30 16.56 -5.02 14.71
N SER A 31 16.37 -4.99 16.03
CA SER A 31 15.12 -4.55 16.64
C SER A 31 14.89 -3.06 16.37
N PHE A 32 13.98 -2.80 15.42
CA PHE A 32 13.33 -1.52 15.11
C PHE A 32 14.19 -0.43 14.45
N VAL A 33 13.82 -0.13 13.21
CA VAL A 33 13.96 1.20 12.62
C VAL A 33 12.59 1.67 12.14
N LEU A 34 11.92 2.47 12.96
CA LEU A 34 10.78 3.27 12.50
C LEU A 34 10.93 4.67 13.07
N LEU A 35 11.10 5.67 12.20
CA LEU A 35 11.00 7.06 12.57
C LEU A 35 9.73 7.66 11.95
N THR A 36 8.79 7.96 12.84
CA THR A 36 7.73 8.99 12.74
C THR A 36 6.65 8.84 11.64
N LYS A 37 5.38 8.75 12.12
CA LYS A 37 4.10 8.47 11.44
C LYS A 37 3.92 7.01 10.97
N VAL A 38 3.48 6.17 11.90
CA VAL A 38 3.19 4.74 11.66
C VAL A 38 1.85 4.50 10.93
N PHE A 39 1.00 5.52 10.77
CA PHE A 39 -0.39 5.32 10.40
C PHE A 39 -0.80 6.33 9.32
N MET A 40 -0.60 5.95 8.06
CA MET A 40 -1.57 6.34 7.04
C MET A 40 -2.27 5.08 6.58
N GLU A 41 -3.29 4.65 7.34
CA GLU A 41 -4.39 3.97 6.67
C GLU A 41 -5.09 5.01 5.80
N THR A 42 -5.40 4.64 4.58
CA THR A 42 -6.31 5.44 3.75
C THR A 42 -7.25 4.50 3.06
N ARG A 43 -8.46 4.99 2.75
CA ARG A 43 -9.42 4.20 1.99
C ARG A 43 -8.87 3.84 0.61
N VAL A 44 -8.32 4.82 -0.11
CA VAL A 44 -7.69 4.62 -1.42
C VAL A 44 -6.35 5.34 -1.44
N ALA A 45 -5.27 4.56 -1.48
CA ALA A 45 -3.92 5.02 -1.59
C ALA A 45 -3.66 5.63 -2.97
N ASN A 46 -2.71 6.56 -3.00
CA ASN A 46 -2.36 7.32 -4.20
C ASN A 46 -3.56 8.07 -4.82
N ARG A 47 -3.52 8.32 -6.12
CA ARG A 47 -4.38 9.27 -6.83
C ARG A 47 -5.55 8.58 -7.53
N LEU A 48 -6.74 9.16 -7.40
CA LEU A 48 -7.90 8.95 -8.28
C LEU A 48 -8.03 10.12 -9.24
N ALA A 49 -7.99 9.82 -10.53
CA ALA A 49 -8.01 10.81 -11.61
C ALA A 49 -9.25 11.70 -11.53
N ASN A 50 -9.08 13.01 -11.72
CA ASN A 50 -10.14 14.03 -11.73
C ASN A 50 -10.97 14.13 -10.44
N GLY A 51 -10.55 13.44 -9.37
CA GLY A 51 -11.33 13.33 -8.15
C GLY A 51 -12.68 12.69 -8.39
N GLU A 52 -12.73 11.58 -9.12
CA GLU A 52 -13.96 10.85 -9.38
C GLU A 52 -13.73 9.33 -9.38
N ILE A 53 -14.77 8.58 -9.02
CA ILE A 53 -14.87 7.14 -9.26
C ILE A 53 -15.65 6.96 -10.55
N LYS A 54 -15.16 6.10 -11.45
CA LYS A 54 -15.85 5.74 -12.69
C LYS A 54 -16.39 4.32 -12.63
N ASP A 55 -17.25 3.99 -13.59
CA ASP A 55 -17.77 2.64 -13.80
C ASP A 55 -18.55 2.09 -12.58
N ILE A 56 -19.37 2.95 -11.99
CA ILE A 56 -20.10 2.67 -10.76
C ILE A 56 -21.31 1.77 -11.04
N PRO A 57 -21.53 0.71 -10.26
CA PRO A 57 -22.74 -0.08 -10.37
C PRO A 57 -23.99 0.77 -10.11
N HIS A 58 -24.95 0.73 -11.04
CA HIS A 58 -26.33 1.18 -10.85
C HIS A 58 -26.61 2.69 -10.71
N GLU A 59 -25.60 3.59 -10.72
CA GLU A 59 -25.81 5.06 -10.60
C GLU A 59 -25.36 5.90 -11.81
N GLY A 60 -24.80 5.29 -12.87
CA GLY A 60 -24.28 5.98 -14.04
C GLY A 60 -22.74 5.98 -14.10
N ASP A 61 -22.16 6.83 -14.95
CA ASP A 61 -20.74 6.73 -15.33
C ASP A 61 -19.74 7.18 -14.25
N THR A 62 -20.10 8.10 -13.34
CA THR A 62 -19.14 8.78 -12.43
C THR A 62 -19.70 9.24 -11.08
N HIS A 63 -18.91 9.18 -10.00
CA HIS A 63 -19.19 9.78 -8.68
C HIS A 63 -18.05 10.70 -8.22
N PRO A 64 -18.34 11.96 -7.85
CA PRO A 64 -17.31 12.92 -7.47
C PRO A 64 -16.76 12.69 -6.07
N LEU A 65 -15.48 13.00 -5.90
CA LEU A 65 -14.72 12.96 -4.65
C LEU A 65 -14.04 14.32 -4.40
N PRO A 66 -13.64 14.64 -3.16
CA PRO A 66 -12.90 15.85 -2.86
C PRO A 66 -11.54 15.85 -3.56
N VAL A 67 -11.28 16.88 -4.34
CA VAL A 67 -9.97 17.13 -4.97
C VAL A 67 -9.04 17.79 -3.95
N ASN A 68 -7.85 17.24 -3.76
CA ASN A 68 -6.84 17.74 -2.82
C ASN A 68 -5.40 17.69 -3.38
N ASN A 69 -5.19 17.21 -4.61
CA ASN A 69 -3.88 17.18 -5.27
C ASN A 69 -4.04 17.46 -6.77
N GLY A 70 -3.77 18.70 -7.20
CA GLY A 70 -4.02 19.10 -8.59
C GLY A 70 -5.49 18.88 -8.96
N PRO A 71 -5.80 18.16 -10.06
CA PRO A 71 -7.17 17.76 -10.40
C PRO A 71 -7.65 16.47 -9.69
N ASN A 72 -6.83 15.82 -8.88
CA ASN A 72 -7.05 14.46 -8.39
C ASN A 72 -7.46 14.41 -6.90
N THR A 73 -8.08 13.29 -6.50
CA THR A 73 -8.20 12.91 -5.09
C THR A 73 -7.01 12.04 -4.72
N LEU A 74 -6.24 12.45 -3.72
CA LEU A 74 -5.06 11.79 -3.23
C LEU A 74 -5.29 11.25 -1.82
N HIS A 75 -4.84 10.03 -1.57
CA HIS A 75 -4.82 9.38 -0.25
C HIS A 75 -6.18 9.41 0.45
N GLY A 76 -7.25 9.08 -0.29
CA GLY A 76 -8.58 8.88 0.27
C GLY A 76 -9.24 10.14 0.82
N GLY A 77 -8.78 11.33 0.42
CA GLY A 77 -9.49 12.59 0.68
C GLY A 77 -8.73 13.58 1.56
N ILE A 78 -9.43 14.64 1.98
CA ILE A 78 -8.90 15.76 2.76
C ILE A 78 -8.59 15.30 4.19
N SER A 79 -9.50 14.53 4.79
CA SER A 79 -9.35 13.95 6.12
C SER A 79 -9.46 12.42 6.07
N GLY A 80 -8.54 11.77 5.33
CA GLY A 80 -8.42 10.32 5.23
C GLY A 80 -8.26 9.58 6.57
N TRP A 81 -8.22 8.24 6.51
CA TRP A 81 -8.24 7.40 7.72
C TRP A 81 -7.03 7.60 8.65
N ASP A 82 -5.94 8.16 8.13
CA ASP A 82 -4.74 8.58 8.87
C ASP A 82 -5.02 9.65 9.95
N LYS A 83 -6.12 10.39 9.79
CA LYS A 83 -6.56 11.46 10.70
C LYS A 83 -7.75 11.05 11.56
N LYS A 84 -8.25 9.83 11.43
CA LYS A 84 -9.42 9.36 12.17
C LYS A 84 -9.00 8.67 13.47
N HIS A 85 -9.93 8.61 14.42
CA HIS A 85 -9.73 7.85 15.65
C HIS A 85 -10.10 6.38 15.42
N TRP A 86 -9.10 5.51 15.47
CA TRP A 86 -9.26 4.06 15.43
C TRP A 86 -9.57 3.52 16.84
N GLN A 87 -10.44 2.51 16.91
CA GLN A 87 -10.67 1.76 18.13
C GLN A 87 -9.53 0.77 18.38
N GLY A 88 -9.20 0.53 19.66
CA GLY A 88 -8.12 -0.34 20.09
C GLY A 88 -6.90 0.42 20.65
N PRO A 89 -5.71 -0.21 20.68
CA PRO A 89 -5.46 -1.58 20.24
C PRO A 89 -6.12 -2.61 21.17
N VAL A 90 -6.67 -3.69 20.58
CA VAL A 90 -7.02 -4.92 21.31
C VAL A 90 -5.87 -5.91 21.15
N LYS A 91 -5.34 -6.41 22.27
CA LYS A 91 -4.33 -7.47 22.23
C LYS A 91 -4.97 -8.78 21.81
N THR A 92 -4.43 -9.42 20.78
CA THR A 92 -4.89 -10.72 20.28
C THR A 92 -3.72 -11.68 20.08
N TYR A 93 -4.01 -12.97 19.97
CA TYR A 93 -3.02 -14.02 19.75
C TYR A 93 -3.34 -14.76 18.46
N LEU A 94 -2.32 -15.02 17.64
CA LEU A 94 -2.47 -15.84 16.45
C LEU A 94 -2.38 -17.34 16.79
N GLY A 95 -2.77 -18.20 15.85
CA GLY A 95 -2.78 -19.65 16.04
C GLY A 95 -1.38 -20.26 16.29
N ASP A 96 -0.32 -19.54 15.93
CA ASP A 96 1.09 -19.88 16.20
C ASP A 96 1.60 -19.34 17.56
N GLY A 97 0.73 -18.69 18.34
CA GLY A 97 1.06 -18.10 19.65
C GLY A 97 1.65 -16.69 19.59
N SER A 98 1.87 -16.11 18.41
CA SER A 98 2.39 -14.75 18.29
C SER A 98 1.41 -13.69 18.81
N GLU A 99 1.94 -12.67 19.49
CA GLU A 99 1.16 -11.55 20.00
C GLU A 99 0.90 -10.53 18.89
N SER A 100 -0.31 -9.98 18.87
CA SER A 100 -0.70 -8.96 17.89
C SER A 100 -1.59 -7.90 18.49
N LEU A 101 -1.59 -6.72 17.87
CA LEU A 101 -2.43 -5.58 18.20
C LEU A 101 -3.41 -5.34 17.06
N LEU A 102 -4.71 -5.41 17.37
CA LEU A 102 -5.78 -5.17 16.41
C LEU A 102 -6.39 -3.79 16.64
N TYR A 103 -6.42 -3.00 15.57
CA TYR A 103 -7.17 -1.75 15.50
C TYR A 103 -8.38 -1.93 14.57
N SER A 104 -9.46 -1.23 14.86
CA SER A 104 -10.64 -1.21 13.98
C SER A 104 -11.17 0.19 13.75
N TYR A 105 -11.75 0.41 12.58
CA TYR A 105 -12.41 1.65 12.21
C TYR A 105 -13.66 1.35 11.41
N HIS A 106 -14.76 2.00 11.79
CA HIS A 106 -15.98 2.00 11.01
C HIS A 106 -15.98 3.27 10.16
N SER A 107 -15.81 3.11 8.85
CA SER A 107 -15.89 4.16 7.85
C SER A 107 -17.35 4.26 7.39
N PRO A 108 -18.14 5.26 7.83
CA PRO A 108 -19.53 5.36 7.42
C PRO A 108 -19.65 5.61 5.91
N HIS A 109 -20.84 5.39 5.37
CA HIS A 109 -21.18 5.78 4.00
C HIS A 109 -20.89 7.27 3.78
N LEU A 110 -20.23 7.60 2.66
CA LEU A 110 -19.77 8.95 2.32
C LEU A 110 -18.70 9.52 3.25
N ASP A 111 -17.95 8.69 3.99
CA ASP A 111 -16.69 9.13 4.61
C ASP A 111 -15.73 9.59 3.50
N GLU A 112 -15.30 10.85 3.55
CA GLU A 112 -14.59 11.55 2.47
C GLU A 112 -15.31 11.45 1.11
N GLN A 113 -16.65 11.42 1.14
CA GLN A 113 -17.56 11.22 0.00
C GLN A 113 -17.46 9.85 -0.67
N PHE A 114 -16.74 8.87 -0.14
CA PHE A 114 -16.71 7.54 -0.76
C PHE A 114 -17.99 6.73 -0.46
N PRO A 115 -18.68 6.17 -1.48
CA PRO A 115 -19.88 5.36 -1.27
C PRO A 115 -19.58 4.02 -0.59
N GLY A 116 -20.58 3.44 0.06
CA GLY A 116 -20.45 2.24 0.89
C GLY A 116 -19.78 2.47 2.25
N ALA A 117 -20.41 1.93 3.30
CA ALA A 117 -19.84 1.88 4.64
C ALA A 117 -18.93 0.64 4.77
N LEU A 118 -17.80 0.79 5.45
CA LEU A 118 -16.80 -0.26 5.62
C LEU A 118 -16.46 -0.46 7.11
N ASP A 119 -16.42 -1.72 7.53
CA ASP A 119 -15.71 -2.12 8.75
C ASP A 119 -14.29 -2.52 8.38
N VAL A 120 -13.33 -1.81 8.94
CA VAL A 120 -11.91 -1.91 8.59
C VAL A 120 -11.11 -2.35 9.81
N THR A 121 -10.13 -3.22 9.62
CA THR A 121 -9.18 -3.60 10.67
C THR A 121 -7.75 -3.55 10.17
N VAL A 122 -6.84 -3.23 11.09
CA VAL A 122 -5.40 -3.36 10.89
C VAL A 122 -4.83 -4.15 12.06
N ARG A 123 -4.13 -5.23 11.74
CA ARG A 123 -3.47 -6.08 12.72
C ARG A 123 -1.96 -5.97 12.57
N TYR A 124 -1.30 -5.59 13.64
CA TYR A 124 0.15 -5.59 13.75
C TYR A 124 0.60 -6.81 14.55
N THR A 125 1.46 -7.64 13.98
CA THR A 125 2.05 -8.80 14.66
C THR A 125 3.56 -8.68 14.60
N ILE A 126 4.22 -8.78 15.74
CA ILE A 126 5.69 -8.79 15.83
C ILE A 126 6.12 -10.22 16.09
N LYS A 127 7.11 -10.68 15.32
CA LYS A 127 7.70 -12.01 15.45
C LYS A 127 9.21 -11.87 15.41
N ASP A 128 9.90 -12.66 16.23
CA ASP A 128 11.33 -12.87 16.08
C ASP A 128 11.52 -14.26 15.48
N GLU A 129 12.28 -14.34 14.38
CA GLU A 129 12.57 -15.58 13.69
C GLU A 129 14.05 -15.69 13.32
N LYS A 130 14.48 -16.89 12.95
CA LYS A 130 15.84 -17.12 12.44
C LYS A 130 15.80 -17.29 10.93
N GLN A 131 16.46 -16.40 10.20
CA GLN A 131 16.66 -16.50 8.76
C GLN A 131 18.15 -16.75 8.47
N ASP A 132 18.47 -17.90 7.87
CA ASP A 132 19.85 -18.31 7.55
C ASP A 132 20.85 -18.21 8.72
N GLY A 133 20.37 -18.42 9.95
CA GLY A 133 21.16 -18.35 11.18
C GLY A 133 21.22 -16.97 11.83
N THR A 134 20.70 -15.93 11.17
CA THR A 134 20.58 -14.56 11.68
C THR A 134 19.24 -14.38 12.40
N ASP A 135 19.25 -13.68 13.54
CA ASP A 135 18.03 -13.28 14.24
C ASP A 135 17.41 -12.09 13.49
N VAL A 136 16.14 -12.21 13.12
CA VAL A 136 15.40 -11.21 12.35
C VAL A 136 14.11 -10.87 13.09
N SER A 137 13.87 -9.57 13.29
CA SER A 137 12.59 -9.08 13.80
C SER A 137 11.67 -8.77 12.62
N VAL A 138 10.48 -9.34 12.63
CA VAL A 138 9.48 -9.26 11.56
C VAL A 138 8.23 -8.57 12.08
N LEU A 139 7.87 -7.44 11.47
CA LEU A 139 6.59 -6.78 11.63
C LEU A 139 5.67 -7.17 10.47
N VAL A 140 4.60 -7.88 10.80
CA VAL A 140 3.51 -8.20 9.88
C VAL A 140 2.39 -7.20 10.10
N ILE A 141 1.91 -6.59 9.01
CA ILE A 141 0.73 -5.74 8.99
C ILE A 141 -0.31 -6.41 8.09
N GLU A 142 -1.42 -6.83 8.68
CA GLU A 142 -2.55 -7.39 7.95
C GLU A 142 -3.72 -6.39 7.95
N TYR A 143 -4.26 -6.12 6.77
CA TYR A 143 -5.41 -5.25 6.59
C TYR A 143 -6.65 -6.07 6.27
N THR A 144 -7.81 -5.65 6.78
CA THR A 144 -9.11 -6.14 6.29
C THR A 144 -10.09 -4.99 6.11
N ALA A 145 -10.85 -4.98 5.03
CA ALA A 145 -12.02 -4.13 4.85
C ALA A 145 -13.19 -4.96 4.35
N GLN A 146 -14.37 -4.77 4.93
CA GLN A 146 -15.60 -5.43 4.50
C GLN A 146 -16.74 -4.41 4.49
N LEU A 147 -17.69 -4.57 3.57
CA LEU A 147 -18.94 -3.81 3.63
C LEU A 147 -19.60 -4.05 4.98
N SER A 148 -19.90 -2.96 5.68
CA SER A 148 -20.60 -3.04 6.95
C SER A 148 -22.06 -3.45 6.73
N GLU A 149 -22.69 -4.03 7.76
CA GLU A 149 -24.09 -4.48 7.68
C GLU A 149 -25.06 -3.32 7.45
N ASP A 150 -24.70 -2.11 7.88
CA ASP A 150 -25.47 -0.88 7.69
C ASP A 150 -25.14 -0.15 6.38
N SER A 151 -24.24 -0.70 5.55
CA SER A 151 -23.89 -0.07 4.28
C SER A 151 -25.11 0.03 3.37
N PRO A 152 -25.47 1.25 2.90
CA PRO A 152 -26.54 1.42 1.94
C PRO A 152 -26.12 0.93 0.54
N GLU A 153 -24.80 0.87 0.28
CA GLU A 153 -24.25 0.36 -0.97
C GLU A 153 -23.86 -1.11 -0.86
N GLY A 154 -24.13 -1.86 -1.92
CA GLY A 154 -23.62 -3.22 -2.12
C GLY A 154 -22.19 -3.28 -2.66
N TRP A 155 -21.46 -2.15 -2.68
CA TRP A 155 -20.12 -1.99 -3.24
C TRP A 155 -19.35 -0.87 -2.51
N ALA A 156 -18.02 -0.90 -2.63
CA ALA A 156 -17.12 0.09 -2.07
C ALA A 156 -15.78 0.04 -2.83
N VAL A 157 -15.09 1.18 -2.93
CA VAL A 157 -13.70 1.26 -3.43
C VAL A 157 -12.75 1.30 -2.24
N VAL A 158 -11.70 0.47 -2.26
CA VAL A 158 -10.65 0.45 -1.24
C VAL A 158 -9.33 -0.04 -1.84
N SER A 159 -8.24 0.58 -1.40
CA SER A 159 -6.85 0.21 -1.66
C SER A 159 -6.05 0.85 -0.53
N MET A 160 -5.80 0.10 0.54
CA MET A 160 -5.09 0.65 1.70
C MET A 160 -3.58 0.52 1.49
N THR A 161 -2.78 1.23 2.29
CA THR A 161 -1.34 1.03 2.34
C THR A 161 -0.78 1.39 3.71
N ASN A 162 0.54 1.27 3.90
CA ASN A 162 1.27 1.87 5.00
C ASN A 162 2.23 2.92 4.45
N HIS A 163 2.16 4.15 4.96
CA HIS A 163 3.02 5.25 4.50
C HIS A 163 4.16 5.57 5.48
N SER A 164 4.82 4.53 6.01
CA SER A 164 6.00 4.72 6.86
C SER A 164 7.17 5.26 6.06
N TYR A 165 7.93 6.16 6.66
CA TYR A 165 9.21 6.61 6.15
C TYR A 165 10.33 5.91 6.95
N PHE A 166 11.24 5.26 6.23
CA PHE A 166 12.35 4.52 6.85
C PHE A 166 13.64 5.33 6.78
N HIS A 167 14.38 5.32 7.89
CA HIS A 167 15.71 5.90 7.97
C HIS A 167 16.61 4.97 8.77
N ILE A 168 17.35 4.13 8.04
CA ILE A 168 18.18 3.05 8.59
C ILE A 168 19.67 3.43 8.74
N GLY A 169 20.02 4.67 8.43
CA GLY A 169 21.36 5.24 8.58
C GLY A 169 21.60 5.90 9.94
N ASP A 170 22.83 6.38 10.15
CA ASP A 170 23.29 7.07 11.36
C ASP A 170 23.35 8.60 11.20
N LYS A 171 23.01 9.11 10.02
CA LYS A 171 23.00 10.55 9.69
C LYS A 171 21.61 11.16 9.96
N THR A 172 21.40 12.40 9.52
CA THR A 172 20.07 13.06 9.51
C THR A 172 19.34 12.91 8.18
N THR A 173 19.99 12.34 7.17
CA THR A 173 19.46 12.10 5.82
C THR A 173 19.58 10.62 5.46
N ILE A 174 18.85 10.17 4.45
CA ILE A 174 18.90 8.78 3.94
C ILE A 174 20.11 8.49 3.05
N GLU A 175 21.02 9.46 2.90
CA GLU A 175 22.21 9.37 2.05
C GLU A 175 23.12 8.21 2.47
N GLY A 176 23.49 7.38 1.50
CA GLY A 176 24.31 6.18 1.72
C GLY A 176 23.49 4.92 1.99
N THR A 177 22.16 5.03 2.02
CA THR A 177 21.28 3.86 2.00
C THR A 177 21.37 3.18 0.64
N GLN A 178 21.73 1.90 0.63
CA GLN A 178 21.69 1.03 -0.53
C GLN A 178 20.30 0.45 -0.69
N VAL A 179 19.75 0.58 -1.89
CA VAL A 179 18.39 0.14 -2.24
C VAL A 179 18.46 -0.89 -3.34
N THR A 180 17.73 -2.00 -3.20
CA THR A 180 17.54 -3.00 -4.26
C THR A 180 16.06 -3.20 -4.50
N ILE A 181 15.59 -2.79 -5.68
CA ILE A 181 14.23 -3.06 -6.16
C ILE A 181 14.24 -4.45 -6.83
N THR A 182 13.33 -5.34 -6.44
CA THR A 182 13.30 -6.71 -7.00
C THR A 182 12.77 -6.75 -8.43
N ASN A 183 11.79 -5.91 -8.74
CA ASN A 183 11.21 -5.76 -10.08
C ASN A 183 11.05 -4.27 -10.42
N ASN A 184 11.87 -3.76 -11.34
CA ASN A 184 11.88 -2.37 -11.80
C ASN A 184 10.83 -2.07 -12.89
N THR A 185 9.78 -2.89 -13.01
CA THR A 185 8.66 -2.66 -13.92
C THR A 185 7.81 -1.50 -13.39
N ASN A 186 8.09 -0.30 -13.88
CA ASN A 186 7.40 0.94 -13.54
C ASN A 186 6.00 1.01 -14.17
N ILE A 187 5.04 1.47 -13.39
CA ILE A 187 3.71 1.87 -13.83
C ILE A 187 3.84 3.27 -14.44
N GLU A 188 3.71 3.38 -15.76
CA GLU A 188 3.88 4.67 -16.45
C GLU A 188 2.74 5.63 -16.11
N THR A 189 3.08 6.81 -15.60
CA THR A 189 2.16 7.92 -15.33
C THR A 189 2.25 9.04 -16.37
N ASN A 190 1.20 9.86 -16.42
CA ASN A 190 1.18 11.12 -17.15
C ASN A 190 1.71 12.28 -16.28
N GLU A 191 1.65 13.50 -16.80
CA GLU A 191 2.15 14.73 -16.16
C GLU A 191 1.44 15.13 -14.85
N VAL A 192 0.35 14.47 -14.49
CA VAL A 192 -0.37 14.66 -13.21
C VAL A 192 -0.39 13.38 -12.37
N ASP A 193 0.60 12.50 -12.59
CA ASP A 193 0.84 11.26 -11.87
C ASP A 193 -0.33 10.25 -11.93
N ILE A 194 -1.13 10.31 -12.99
CA ILE A 194 -2.18 9.32 -13.25
C ILE A 194 -1.63 8.24 -14.17
N PRO A 195 -1.77 6.95 -13.81
CA PRO A 195 -1.22 5.90 -14.64
C PRO A 195 -1.90 5.80 -16.00
N THR A 196 -1.12 5.43 -17.02
CA THR A 196 -1.54 5.41 -18.44
C THR A 196 -2.06 4.05 -18.89
N GLY A 197 -1.98 3.05 -18.01
CA GLY A 197 -2.22 1.64 -18.30
C GLY A 197 -1.04 0.91 -18.95
N LYS A 198 0.11 1.56 -19.12
CA LYS A 198 1.33 0.94 -19.64
C LYS A 198 2.33 0.64 -18.53
N PHE A 199 3.09 -0.41 -18.75
CA PHE A 199 4.25 -0.78 -17.94
C PHE A 199 5.52 -0.59 -18.75
N LYS A 200 6.56 -0.05 -18.13
CA LYS A 200 7.89 0.10 -18.74
C LYS A 200 8.99 -0.17 -17.72
N GLN A 201 10.18 -0.47 -18.21
CA GLN A 201 11.34 -0.58 -17.32
C GLN A 201 11.71 0.81 -16.80
N PHE A 202 11.95 0.94 -15.50
CA PHE A 202 12.39 2.20 -14.92
C PHE A 202 13.81 2.55 -15.40
N PRO A 203 14.06 3.77 -15.91
CA PRO A 203 15.37 4.13 -16.42
C PRO A 203 16.40 4.24 -15.29
N GLY A 204 17.62 3.74 -15.52
CA GLY A 204 18.74 3.89 -14.59
C GLY A 204 18.75 2.95 -13.39
N ILE A 205 17.64 2.26 -13.08
CA ILE A 205 17.56 1.26 -12.02
C ILE A 205 17.26 -0.09 -12.64
N GLU A 206 18.11 -1.09 -12.39
CA GLU A 206 17.94 -2.45 -12.88
C GLU A 206 17.39 -3.36 -11.77
N SER A 207 16.46 -4.25 -12.13
CA SER A 207 15.93 -5.27 -11.22
C SER A 207 17.04 -6.07 -10.53
N GLY A 208 16.98 -6.14 -9.20
CA GLY A 208 17.91 -6.93 -8.38
C GLY A 208 19.32 -6.35 -8.24
N LYS A 209 19.62 -5.20 -8.86
CA LYS A 209 20.90 -4.51 -8.67
C LYS A 209 20.77 -3.40 -7.61
N PRO A 210 21.69 -3.33 -6.64
CA PRO A 210 21.68 -2.25 -5.66
C PRO A 210 22.08 -0.92 -6.30
N PHE A 211 21.52 0.17 -5.80
CA PHE A 211 21.97 1.55 -6.05
C PHE A 211 21.99 2.33 -4.73
N ASP A 212 22.83 3.37 -4.66
CA ASP A 212 22.93 4.22 -3.47
C ASP A 212 21.97 5.41 -3.57
N LEU A 213 21.29 5.73 -2.47
CA LEU A 213 20.59 7.00 -2.32
C LEU A 213 21.61 8.11 -2.02
N GLY A 214 21.68 9.11 -2.89
CA GLY A 214 22.46 10.31 -2.70
C GLY A 214 21.73 11.38 -1.90
N PRO A 215 22.31 12.59 -1.79
CA PRO A 215 21.68 13.72 -1.10
C PRO A 215 20.51 14.34 -1.88
N GLU A 216 20.45 14.12 -3.19
CA GLU A 216 19.42 14.67 -4.09
C GLU A 216 18.85 13.60 -5.04
N GLU A 217 19.69 12.71 -5.56
CA GLU A 217 19.30 11.70 -6.55
C GLU A 217 19.71 10.29 -6.11
N PRO A 218 19.00 9.23 -6.56
CA PRO A 218 17.77 9.31 -7.35
C PRO A 218 16.57 9.79 -6.52
N ASP A 219 15.79 10.72 -7.09
CA ASP A 219 14.47 11.09 -6.56
C ASP A 219 13.39 10.19 -7.19
N ILE A 220 12.77 9.35 -6.38
CA ILE A 220 11.82 8.33 -6.85
C ILE A 220 10.50 8.54 -6.11
N ASP A 221 9.46 8.86 -6.88
CA ASP A 221 8.05 8.80 -6.46
C ASP A 221 7.27 7.99 -7.51
N HIS A 222 7.55 6.68 -7.59
CA HIS A 222 7.04 5.84 -8.67
C HIS A 222 6.45 4.52 -8.17
N GLY A 223 5.41 4.06 -8.88
CA GLY A 223 4.79 2.76 -8.66
C GLY A 223 5.50 1.67 -9.45
N PHE A 224 5.84 0.57 -8.77
CA PHE A 224 6.47 -0.60 -9.35
C PHE A 224 5.53 -1.81 -9.28
N ALA A 225 5.32 -2.48 -10.40
CA ALA A 225 4.45 -3.64 -10.50
C ALA A 225 5.22 -4.93 -10.20
N LEU A 226 4.71 -5.72 -9.26
CA LEU A 226 5.15 -7.09 -9.01
C LEU A 226 4.52 -8.07 -10.02
N THR A 227 3.36 -7.72 -10.55
CA THR A 227 2.70 -8.42 -11.66
C THR A 227 2.08 -7.43 -12.65
N THR A 228 2.13 -7.77 -13.94
CA THR A 228 1.41 -7.03 -15.00
C THR A 228 0.03 -7.62 -15.29
N ASP A 229 -0.28 -8.79 -14.73
CA ASP A 229 -1.57 -9.47 -14.85
C ASP A 229 -2.56 -9.00 -13.77
N VAL A 230 -2.86 -7.70 -13.78
CA VAL A 230 -3.69 -7.04 -12.76
C VAL A 230 -5.10 -7.62 -12.70
N ALA A 231 -5.64 -8.10 -13.83
CA ALA A 231 -7.00 -8.62 -13.91
C ALA A 231 -7.24 -9.88 -13.07
N ASN A 232 -6.18 -10.67 -12.85
CA ASN A 232 -6.20 -11.93 -12.11
C ASN A 232 -5.81 -11.79 -10.63
N VAL A 233 -5.49 -10.59 -10.17
CA VAL A 233 -5.27 -10.33 -8.75
C VAL A 233 -6.62 -10.42 -8.01
N PRO A 234 -6.76 -11.30 -7.00
CA PRO A 234 -7.95 -11.36 -6.17
C PRO A 234 -8.06 -10.13 -5.26
N LEU A 235 -9.28 -9.83 -4.82
CA LEU A 235 -9.54 -8.75 -3.87
C LEU A 235 -8.97 -9.01 -2.47
N ASP A 236 -8.96 -10.27 -2.02
CA ASP A 236 -8.26 -10.70 -0.80
C ASP A 236 -6.95 -11.36 -1.22
N THR A 237 -5.84 -10.66 -1.00
CA THR A 237 -4.49 -11.12 -1.34
C THR A 237 -3.80 -11.82 -0.17
N ARG A 238 -4.39 -11.86 1.04
CA ARG A 238 -3.73 -12.46 2.24
C ARG A 238 -3.34 -13.92 2.10
N SER A 239 -4.03 -14.66 1.22
CA SER A 239 -3.72 -16.06 0.95
C SER A 239 -2.66 -16.27 -0.13
N LEU A 240 -2.21 -15.19 -0.80
CA LEU A 240 -1.14 -15.26 -1.80
C LEU A 240 0.22 -15.40 -1.12
N GLU A 241 1.18 -15.92 -1.88
CA GLU A 241 2.57 -15.90 -1.46
C GLU A 241 3.10 -14.47 -1.43
N GLU A 242 3.88 -14.15 -0.40
CA GLU A 242 4.52 -12.85 -0.27
C GLU A 242 5.64 -12.70 -1.31
N SER A 243 5.63 -11.58 -2.02
CA SER A 243 6.70 -11.20 -2.93
C SER A 243 7.57 -10.13 -2.29
N THR A 244 8.88 -10.33 -2.26
CA THR A 244 9.81 -9.27 -1.85
C THR A 244 9.70 -8.11 -2.85
N CYS A 245 9.40 -6.92 -2.35
CA CYS A 245 9.25 -5.69 -3.11
C CYS A 245 10.58 -4.96 -3.24
N ILE A 246 11.20 -4.70 -2.10
CA ILE A 246 12.37 -3.83 -2.00
C ILE A 246 13.22 -4.20 -0.79
N LYS A 247 14.53 -4.00 -0.91
CA LYS A 247 15.50 -4.20 0.16
C LYS A 247 16.30 -2.92 0.37
N PHE A 248 16.58 -2.61 1.62
CA PHE A 248 17.42 -1.50 2.05
C PHE A 248 18.56 -2.06 2.90
N TYR A 249 19.76 -1.52 2.70
CA TYR A 249 20.93 -1.78 3.53
C TYR A 249 21.66 -0.47 3.79
N HIS A 250 22.17 -0.26 5.00
CA HIS A 250 23.00 0.90 5.28
C HIS A 250 24.38 0.48 5.83
N PRO A 251 25.48 0.75 5.12
CA PRO A 251 26.81 0.27 5.51
C PRO A 251 27.30 0.73 6.89
N SER A 252 26.92 1.94 7.33
CA SER A 252 27.39 2.47 8.62
C SER A 252 26.72 1.82 9.83
N THR A 253 25.45 1.41 9.71
CA THR A 253 24.68 0.79 10.78
C THR A 253 24.64 -0.73 10.66
N GLY A 254 24.91 -1.26 9.46
CA GLY A 254 24.80 -2.69 9.15
C GLY A 254 23.35 -3.18 9.06
N ILE A 255 22.37 -2.30 9.12
CA ILE A 255 20.94 -2.66 9.15
C ILE A 255 20.50 -3.08 7.75
N ASN A 256 19.87 -4.25 7.66
CA ASN A 256 19.06 -4.65 6.50
C ASN A 256 17.58 -4.46 6.85
N LEU A 257 16.82 -3.91 5.91
CA LEU A 257 15.36 -3.85 5.95
C LEU A 257 14.84 -4.45 4.64
N VAL A 258 13.99 -5.47 4.73
CA VAL A 258 13.32 -6.08 3.60
C VAL A 258 11.83 -5.84 3.72
N VAL A 259 11.22 -5.41 2.61
CA VAL A 259 9.78 -5.21 2.49
C VAL A 259 9.23 -6.25 1.53
N SER A 260 8.31 -7.07 2.00
CA SER A 260 7.57 -8.05 1.21
C SER A 260 6.07 -7.79 1.32
N SER A 261 5.32 -8.11 0.27
CA SER A 261 3.87 -7.89 0.24
C SER A 261 3.15 -8.96 -0.56
N THR A 262 1.88 -9.19 -0.22
CA THR A 262 0.94 -9.94 -1.07
C THR A 262 0.31 -9.07 -2.17
N GLU A 263 0.52 -7.75 -2.11
CA GLU A 263 -0.03 -6.79 -3.07
C GLU A 263 0.66 -6.85 -4.44
N PRO A 264 -0.04 -6.48 -5.53
CA PRO A 264 0.48 -6.61 -6.88
C PRO A 264 1.49 -5.52 -7.26
N ALA A 265 1.67 -4.49 -6.43
CA ALA A 265 2.54 -3.35 -6.68
C ALA A 265 2.96 -2.69 -5.37
N PHE A 266 4.00 -1.85 -5.44
CA PHE A 266 4.44 -0.99 -4.35
C PHE A 266 4.86 0.38 -4.89
N GLN A 267 4.76 1.41 -4.06
CA GLN A 267 5.30 2.74 -4.35
C GLN A 267 6.65 2.86 -3.65
N LEU A 268 7.65 3.40 -4.34
CA LEU A 268 8.88 3.90 -3.75
C LEU A 268 8.92 5.41 -3.90
#